data_AF-A0A527GJC3-F1
#
_entry.id   AF-A0A527GJC3-F1
#
_cell.length_a   1.000
_cell.length_b   1.000
_cell.length_c   1.000
_cell.angle_alpha   90.00
_cell.angle_beta   90.00
_cell.angle_gamma   90.00
#
_symmetry.space_group_name_H-M   'P 1'
#
loop_
_entity.id
_entity.type
_entity.pdbx_description
1 polymer ?
#
loop_
_entity_poly.entity_id
_entity_poly.type
_entity_poly.pdbx_seq_one_letter_code
_entity_poly.pdbx_strand_id
1 'polypeptide(L)'
;FAPAMMASGVFAGVLDQADVYGHVDKQGKKFGEELERIGWKGTEKVGDRKIHAFFELHIEQGPILEDEDIDIGVVTHGQGLKWLQVTLTGKEAHTGST
;
A
#
# COMPACT_ATOMS: atom_id res chain seq x y z
N PHE A 1 -2.45 5.81 -8.61
CA PHE A 1 -1.00 5.64 -8.50
C PHE A 1 -0.71 4.43 -7.62
N ALA A 2 0.38 3.72 -7.90
CA ALA A 2 0.85 2.56 -7.12
C ALA A 2 2.34 2.77 -6.82
N PRO A 3 2.95 2.17 -5.78
CA PRO A 3 2.36 1.21 -4.84
C PRO A 3 1.41 1.89 -3.84
N ALA A 4 0.78 1.11 -2.96
CA ALA A 4 0.09 1.68 -1.80
C ALA A 4 1.10 2.34 -0.84
N MET A 5 0.63 3.25 0.01
CA MET A 5 1.46 3.94 1.02
C MET A 5 2.65 4.75 0.47
N MET A 6 2.62 5.24 -0.79
CA MET A 6 3.77 5.95 -1.37
C MET A 6 4.23 7.15 -0.54
N ALA A 7 3.31 8.00 -0.10
CA ALA A 7 3.65 9.24 0.59
C ALA A 7 4.30 8.99 1.96
N SER A 8 3.76 8.04 2.75
CA SER A 8 4.38 7.63 4.01
C SER A 8 5.68 6.85 3.79
N GLY A 9 5.78 6.10 2.69
CA GLY A 9 7.03 5.45 2.26
C GLY A 9 8.14 6.45 1.95
N VAL A 10 7.84 7.57 1.28
CA VAL A 10 8.79 8.67 1.07
C VAL A 10 9.12 9.34 2.40
N PHE A 11 8.12 9.64 3.24
CA PHE A 11 8.32 10.24 4.55
C PHE A 11 9.26 9.41 5.45
N ALA A 12 9.10 8.08 5.43
CA ALA A 12 9.91 7.15 6.20
C ALA A 12 11.26 6.81 5.53
N GLY A 13 11.56 7.37 4.34
CA GLY A 13 12.79 7.10 3.60
C GLY A 13 12.88 5.70 2.97
N VAL A 14 11.76 5.00 2.85
CA VAL A 14 11.66 3.66 2.22
C VAL A 14 11.57 3.76 0.70
N LEU A 15 11.01 4.87 0.19
CA LEU A 15 10.85 5.15 -1.23
C LEU A 15 11.53 6.48 -1.59
N ASP A 16 12.08 6.57 -2.81
CA ASP A 16 12.63 7.82 -3.33
C ASP A 16 11.51 8.78 -3.78
N GLN A 17 11.65 10.07 -3.45
CA GLN A 17 10.65 11.08 -3.76
C GLN A 17 10.55 11.39 -5.26
N ALA A 18 11.69 11.43 -5.97
CA ALA A 18 11.72 11.72 -7.39
C ALA A 18 11.08 10.58 -8.19
N ASP A 19 11.35 9.34 -7.79
CA ASP A 19 10.70 8.14 -8.36
C ASP A 19 9.17 8.19 -8.15
N VAL A 20 8.72 8.44 -6.92
CA VAL A 20 7.27 8.54 -6.62
C VAL A 20 6.59 9.66 -7.39
N TYR A 21 7.24 10.81 -7.59
CA TYR A 21 6.71 11.87 -8.46
C TYR A 21 6.54 11.45 -9.91
N GLY A 22 7.38 10.52 -10.39
CA GLY A 22 7.32 9.95 -11.73
C GLY A 22 6.21 8.90 -11.91
N HIS A 23 5.58 8.41 -10.84
CA HIS A 23 4.58 7.35 -10.95
C HIS A 23 3.35 7.80 -11.73
N VAL A 24 2.88 6.91 -12.61
CA VAL A 24 1.80 7.18 -13.56
C VAL A 24 0.52 6.46 -13.14
N ASP A 25 -0.63 7.14 -13.22
CA ASP A 25 -1.93 6.50 -13.01
C ASP A 25 -2.44 5.76 -14.27
N LYS A 26 -3.65 5.18 -14.20
CA LYS A 26 -4.23 4.43 -15.31
C LYS A 26 -4.60 5.33 -16.50
N GLN A 27 -4.61 6.64 -16.31
CA GLN A 27 -4.97 7.66 -17.29
C GLN A 27 -3.73 8.35 -17.88
N GLY A 28 -2.52 7.92 -17.49
CA GLY A 28 -1.28 8.48 -18.01
C GLY A 28 -0.79 9.75 -17.28
N LYS A 29 -1.43 10.15 -16.19
CA LYS A 29 -1.03 11.34 -15.42
C LYS A 29 0.09 10.99 -14.45
N LYS A 30 1.05 11.90 -14.22
CA LYS A 30 2.10 11.71 -13.22
C LYS A 30 1.69 12.24 -11.85
N PHE A 31 2.12 11.55 -10.80
CA PHE A 31 1.77 11.91 -9.41
C PHE A 31 2.24 13.31 -9.03
N GLY A 32 3.50 13.65 -9.37
CA GLY A 32 4.06 14.97 -9.08
C GLY A 32 3.36 16.11 -9.82
N GLU A 33 2.97 15.87 -11.07
CA GLU A 33 2.22 16.84 -11.88
C GLU A 33 0.80 17.03 -11.34
N GLU A 34 0.15 15.95 -10.87
CA GLU A 34 -1.17 16.05 -10.25
C GLU A 34 -1.11 16.79 -8.91
N LEU A 35 -0.04 16.65 -8.11
CA LEU A 35 0.18 17.45 -6.90
C LEU A 35 0.33 18.95 -7.23
N GLU A 36 1.06 19.30 -8.30
CA GLU A 36 1.15 20.68 -8.78
C GLU A 36 -0.22 21.20 -9.24
N ARG A 37 -0.95 20.39 -10.03
CA ARG A 37 -2.26 20.75 -10.58
C ARG A 37 -3.27 21.09 -9.48
N ILE A 38 -3.24 20.37 -8.36
CA ILE A 38 -4.14 20.64 -7.22
C ILE A 38 -3.58 21.66 -6.22
N GLY A 39 -2.34 22.13 -6.41
CA GLY A 39 -1.69 23.09 -5.51
C GLY A 39 -1.16 22.49 -4.20
N TRP A 40 -0.91 21.18 -4.15
CA TRP A 40 -0.44 20.46 -2.95
C TRP A 40 1.01 19.95 -3.06
N LYS A 41 1.76 20.38 -4.07
CA LYS A 41 3.20 20.14 -4.11
C LYS A 41 3.93 21.16 -3.21
N GLY A 42 4.02 20.82 -1.93
CA GLY A 42 4.66 21.64 -0.92
C GLY A 42 6.18 21.79 -1.12
N THR A 43 6.77 22.78 -0.45
CA THR A 43 8.21 23.08 -0.48
C THR A 43 8.97 22.53 0.72
N GLU A 44 8.26 22.04 1.76
CA GLU A 44 8.88 21.39 2.90
C GLU A 44 9.61 20.11 2.46
N LYS A 45 10.79 19.88 3.04
CA LYS A 45 11.52 18.63 2.82
C LYS A 45 10.79 17.48 3.52
N VAL A 46 10.36 16.50 2.73
CA VAL A 46 9.63 15.33 3.22
C VAL A 46 10.53 14.51 4.15
N GLY A 47 9.99 14.08 5.30
CA GLY A 47 10.73 13.31 6.32
C GLY A 47 11.50 14.14 7.36
N ASP A 48 11.67 15.45 7.17
CA ASP A 48 12.44 16.29 8.12
C ASP A 48 11.65 16.67 9.38
N ARG A 49 10.35 16.36 9.44
CA ARG A 49 9.52 16.63 10.61
C ARG A 49 9.87 15.67 11.74
N LYS A 50 10.36 16.20 12.87
CA LYS A 50 10.64 15.42 14.08
C LYS A 50 9.34 14.90 14.68
N ILE A 51 9.23 13.58 14.83
CA ILE A 51 8.09 12.90 15.44
C ILE A 51 8.56 12.22 16.73
N HIS A 52 7.95 12.57 17.87
CA HIS A 52 8.19 11.87 19.13
C HIS A 52 7.47 10.52 19.17
N ALA A 53 6.22 10.48 18.70
CA ALA A 53 5.41 9.27 18.56
C ALA A 53 4.39 9.45 17.43
N PHE A 54 3.97 8.35 16.81
CA PHE A 54 2.94 8.32 15.77
C PHE A 54 1.86 7.32 16.18
N PHE A 55 0.60 7.75 16.10
CA PHE A 55 -0.57 6.90 16.35
C PHE A 55 -1.53 7.07 15.19
N GLU A 56 -2.08 5.96 14.72
CA GLU A 56 -3.08 5.92 13.67
C GLU A 56 -4.29 5.16 14.19
N LEU A 57 -5.45 5.81 14.19
CA LEU A 57 -6.73 5.17 14.47
C LEU A 57 -7.30 4.68 13.14
N HIS A 58 -7.70 3.42 13.10
CA HIS A 58 -8.24 2.81 11.90
C HIS A 58 -9.32 1.79 12.27
N ILE A 59 -10.31 1.61 11.39
CA ILE A 59 -11.25 0.49 11.49
C ILE A 59 -10.52 -0.84 11.26
N GLU A 60 -11.02 -1.95 11.82
CA GLU A 60 -10.33 -3.25 11.72
C GLU A 60 -10.20 -3.76 10.28
N GLN A 61 -11.21 -3.53 9.44
CA GLN A 61 -11.37 -4.14 8.10
C GLN A 61 -11.44 -5.67 8.10
N GLY A 62 -11.61 -6.27 9.28
CA GLY A 62 -11.87 -7.68 9.53
C GLY A 62 -13.05 -7.83 10.50
N PRO A 63 -13.40 -9.07 10.87
CA PRO A 63 -14.59 -9.34 11.66
C PRO A 63 -14.33 -9.50 13.17
N ILE A 64 -13.08 -9.52 13.64
CA ILE A 64 -12.73 -10.01 14.99
C ILE A 64 -13.35 -9.13 16.08
N LEU A 65 -13.25 -7.81 15.98
CA LEU A 65 -13.77 -6.90 16.99
C LEU A 65 -15.30 -6.94 17.07
N GLU A 66 -15.97 -7.08 15.92
CA GLU A 66 -17.44 -7.20 15.85
C GLU A 66 -17.90 -8.56 16.39
N ASP A 67 -17.29 -9.65 15.94
CA ASP A 67 -17.66 -11.02 16.33
C ASP A 67 -17.42 -11.29 17.83
N GLU A 68 -16.40 -10.65 18.42
CA GLU A 68 -16.01 -10.82 19.82
C GLU A 68 -16.58 -9.75 20.76
N ASP A 69 -17.40 -8.80 20.26
CA ASP A 69 -17.97 -7.67 21.03
C ASP A 69 -16.91 -6.83 21.76
N ILE A 70 -15.82 -6.49 21.05
CA ILE A 70 -14.69 -5.71 21.57
C ILE A 70 -14.67 -4.31 20.96
N ASP A 71 -14.77 -3.27 21.80
CA ASP A 71 -14.79 -1.88 21.34
C ASP A 71 -13.45 -1.39 20.74
N ILE A 72 -12.32 -1.81 21.33
CA ILE A 72 -10.99 -1.23 21.03
C ILE A 72 -9.94 -2.34 20.80
N GLY A 73 -9.46 -2.43 19.57
CA GLY A 73 -8.31 -3.27 19.22
C GLY A 73 -6.98 -2.59 19.52
N VAL A 74 -6.17 -3.19 20.39
CA VAL A 74 -4.76 -2.78 20.60
C VAL A 74 -3.89 -3.46 19.55
N VAL A 75 -3.71 -2.80 18.41
CA VAL A 75 -2.89 -3.33 17.31
C VAL A 75 -1.43 -3.42 17.73
N THR A 76 -0.86 -4.63 17.65
CA THR A 76 0.54 -4.87 18.05
C THR A 76 1.49 -4.81 16.86
N HIS A 77 1.10 -5.36 15.70
CA HIS A 77 1.96 -5.48 14.51
C HIS A 77 1.12 -5.59 13.23
N GLY A 78 1.75 -5.29 12.08
CA GLY A 78 1.25 -5.69 10.76
C GLY A 78 1.81 -7.06 10.35
N GLN A 79 1.04 -7.82 9.59
CA GLN A 79 1.48 -9.12 9.08
C GLN A 79 2.46 -8.98 7.90
N GLY A 80 3.46 -9.85 7.83
CA GLY A 80 4.27 -10.02 6.62
C GLY A 80 3.50 -10.79 5.55
N LEU A 81 3.68 -10.43 4.28
CA LEU A 81 3.06 -11.12 3.15
C LEU A 81 4.09 -11.83 2.26
N LYS A 82 3.67 -12.94 1.67
CA LYS A 82 4.34 -13.61 0.54
C LYS A 82 3.32 -13.82 -0.57
N TRP A 83 3.66 -13.38 -1.77
CA TRP A 83 2.86 -13.69 -2.96
C TRP A 83 3.51 -14.89 -3.67
N LEU A 84 2.70 -15.91 -3.93
CA LEU A 84 3.14 -17.13 -4.60
C LEU A 84 2.43 -17.21 -5.95
N GLN A 85 3.19 -17.49 -7.00
CA GLN A 85 2.67 -17.83 -8.31
C GLN A 85 3.02 -19.30 -8.57
N VAL A 86 2.00 -20.11 -8.82
CA VAL A 86 2.15 -21.55 -9.06
C VAL A 86 1.64 -21.88 -10.45
N THR A 87 2.49 -22.52 -11.25
CA THR A 87 2.12 -23.08 -12.55
C THR A 87 2.11 -24.60 -12.46
N LEU A 88 0.98 -25.22 -12.78
CA LEU A 88 0.85 -26.67 -12.85
C LEU A 88 0.88 -27.11 -14.31
N THR A 89 1.80 -28.00 -14.66
CA THR A 89 1.92 -28.56 -16.01
C THR A 89 1.51 -30.03 -15.97
N GLY A 90 0.41 -30.35 -16.66
CA GLY A 90 -0.06 -31.72 -16.86
C GLY A 90 0.27 -32.23 -18.26
N LYS A 91 -0.40 -33.32 -18.65
CA LYS A 91 -0.41 -33.82 -20.03
C LYS A 91 -1.85 -33.88 -20.50
N GLU A 92 -2.10 -33.41 -21.71
CA GLU A 92 -3.41 -33.55 -22.36
C GLU A 92 -3.71 -35.04 -22.61
N ALA A 93 -4.92 -35.47 -22.28
CA ALA A 93 -5.41 -36.83 -22.52
C ALA A 93 -6.88 -36.79 -22.93
N HIS A 94 -7.29 -37.72 -23.80
CA HIS A 94 -8.68 -37.86 -24.22
C HIS A 94 -9.54 -38.31 -23.04
N THR A 95 -10.69 -37.65 -22.81
CA THR A 95 -11.58 -37.92 -21.66
C THR A 95 -12.23 -39.31 -21.69
N GLY A 96 -12.23 -39.99 -22.84
CA GLY A 96 -13.03 -41.20 -23.08
C GLY A 96 -12.27 -42.47 -23.48
N SER A 97 -10.97 -42.64 -23.18
CA SER A 97 -10.26 -43.90 -23.48
C SER A 97 -9.70 -44.60 -22.23
N THR A 98 -10.54 -44.78 -21.21
CA THR A 98 -10.41 -45.91 -20.26
C THR A 98 -11.03 -47.16 -20.83
#